data_AF-A0A0F9MFH8-F1
#
_entry.id   AF-A0A0F9MFH8-F1
#
_cell.length_a   1.000
_cell.length_b   1.000
_cell.length_c   1.000
_cell.angle_alpha   90.00
_cell.angle_beta   90.00
_cell.angle_gamma   90.00
#
_symmetry.space_group_name_H-M   'P 1'
#
loop_
_entity.id
_entity.type
_entity.pdbx_description
1 polymer ?
#
loop_
_entity_poly.entity_id
_entity_poly.type
_entity_poly.pdbx_seq_one_letter_code
_entity_poly.pdbx_strand_id
1 'polypeptide(L)'
;MLKYKRLRTATLTDGAETLATILSGAKNRVYRIVGITTDPLANMWLRLYKNADQIVDVQSIACTAAKPVLAMDLPIDIGDVIAIGFYNNGAATTAKDVTIAYEEK
;
A
#
# COMPACT_ATOMS: atom_id res chain seq x y z
N MET A 1 -8.95 -13.35 -11.57
CA MET A 1 -8.18 -12.52 -12.54
C MET A 1 -7.28 -11.56 -11.78
N LEU A 2 -6.02 -11.40 -12.19
CA LEU A 2 -5.09 -10.42 -11.60
C LEU A 2 -5.48 -9.01 -12.03
N LYS A 3 -5.52 -8.08 -11.08
CA LYS A 3 -5.89 -6.67 -11.26
C LYS A 3 -4.89 -5.78 -10.52
N TYR A 4 -4.78 -4.53 -10.98
CA TYR A 4 -3.90 -3.52 -10.39
C TYR A 4 -4.70 -2.27 -10.06
N LYS A 5 -4.44 -1.68 -8.90
CA LYS A 5 -5.03 -0.40 -8.51
C LYS A 5 -3.94 0.50 -7.95
N ARG A 6 -3.84 1.71 -8.53
CA ARG A 6 -2.90 2.74 -8.12
C ARG A 6 -3.60 3.82 -7.33
N LEU A 7 -2.91 4.34 -6.32
CA LEU A 7 -3.25 5.53 -5.58
C LEU A 7 -2.05 6.48 -5.57
N ARG A 8 -2.29 7.75 -5.84
CA ARG A 8 -1.32 8.81 -5.57
C ARG A 8 -1.66 9.44 -4.23
N THR A 9 -0.70 9.53 -3.33
CA THR A 9 -0.89 10.14 -2.01
C THR A 9 -1.01 11.65 -2.12
N ALA A 10 -1.55 12.28 -1.09
CA ALA A 10 -1.25 13.69 -0.82
C ALA A 10 0.26 13.87 -0.57
N THR A 11 0.71 15.13 -0.48
CA THR A 11 2.10 15.43 -0.12
C THR A 11 2.43 14.83 1.24
N LEU A 12 3.46 13.97 1.27
CA LEU A 12 3.98 13.39 2.49
C LEU A 12 4.79 14.46 3.24
N THR A 13 4.37 14.80 4.44
CA THR A 13 5.07 15.75 5.32
C THR A 13 5.98 15.00 6.29
N ASP A 14 7.14 15.57 6.60
CA ASP A 14 8.06 14.98 7.58
C ASP A 14 7.39 14.78 8.95
N GLY A 15 7.69 13.66 9.60
CA GLY A 15 7.09 13.22 10.85
C GLY A 15 5.61 12.86 10.77
N ALA A 16 5.00 12.85 9.58
CA ALA A 16 3.58 12.59 9.41
C ALA A 16 3.31 11.33 8.57
N GLU A 17 2.16 10.73 8.86
CA GLU A 17 1.62 9.64 8.07
C GLU A 17 0.50 10.14 7.16
N THR A 18 0.47 9.64 5.93
CA THR A 18 -0.60 9.88 4.96
C THR A 18 -1.15 8.54 4.51
N LEU A 19 -2.44 8.30 4.74
CA LEU A 19 -3.15 7.08 4.36
C LEU A 19 -4.36 7.40 3.50
N ALA A 20 -4.72 6.46 2.63
CA ALA A 20 -5.98 6.49 1.92
C ALA A 20 -6.51 5.07 1.69
N THR A 21 -7.83 4.92 1.72
CA THR A 21 -8.48 3.65 1.40
C THR A 21 -8.27 3.30 -0.07
N ILE A 22 -7.69 2.12 -0.33
CA ILE A 22 -7.41 1.65 -1.69
C ILE A 22 -8.32 0.51 -2.12
N LEU A 23 -8.76 -0.35 -1.21
CA LEU A 23 -9.64 -1.48 -1.51
C LEU A 23 -10.58 -1.75 -0.33
N SER A 24 -11.78 -2.24 -0.62
CA SER A 24 -12.72 -2.71 0.39
C SER A 24 -13.33 -4.04 -0.02
N GLY A 25 -13.58 -4.89 0.97
CA GLY A 25 -14.27 -6.16 0.80
C GLY A 25 -15.73 -5.94 0.46
N ALA A 26 -16.15 -6.40 -0.72
CA ALA A 26 -17.50 -6.22 -1.23
C ALA A 26 -18.27 -7.53 -1.17
N LYS A 27 -19.59 -7.44 -0.96
CA LYS A 27 -20.48 -8.61 -1.01
C LYS A 27 -20.34 -9.30 -2.37
N ASN A 28 -20.29 -10.63 -2.37
CA ASN A 28 -20.15 -11.50 -3.56
C ASN A 28 -18.86 -11.32 -4.36
N ARG A 29 -17.79 -10.77 -3.75
CA ARG A 29 -16.47 -10.70 -4.36
C ARG A 29 -15.42 -11.19 -3.38
N VAL A 30 -14.49 -12.00 -3.87
CA VAL A 30 -13.36 -12.49 -3.06
C VAL A 30 -12.10 -11.85 -3.61
N TYR A 31 -11.43 -11.05 -2.78
CA TYR A 31 -10.16 -10.44 -3.14
C TYR A 31 -8.99 -11.01 -2.34
N ARG A 32 -7.83 -11.04 -2.97
CA ARG A 32 -6.55 -11.30 -2.31
C ARG A 32 -5.50 -10.34 -2.83
N ILE A 33 -4.90 -9.54 -1.95
CA ILE A 33 -3.74 -8.71 -2.33
C ILE A 33 -2.52 -9.63 -2.41
N VAL A 34 -1.87 -9.61 -3.56
CA VAL A 34 -0.71 -10.46 -3.88
C VAL A 34 0.60 -9.68 -4.02
N GLY A 35 0.51 -8.36 -4.10
CA GLY A 35 1.71 -7.54 -4.08
C GLY A 35 1.47 -6.05 -3.93
N ILE A 36 2.52 -5.34 -3.55
CA ILE A 36 2.54 -3.88 -3.43
C ILE A 36 3.81 -3.35 -4.10
N THR A 37 3.71 -2.25 -4.83
CA THR A 37 4.86 -1.60 -5.45
C THR A 37 4.76 -0.08 -5.34
N THR A 38 5.92 0.57 -5.29
CA THR A 38 6.09 2.02 -5.26
C THR A 38 7.52 2.35 -5.70
N ASP A 39 7.75 3.60 -6.11
CA ASP A 39 9.10 4.07 -6.39
C ASP A 39 9.94 4.04 -5.10
N PRO A 40 11.18 3.55 -5.13
CA PRO A 40 12.01 3.46 -3.93
C PRO A 40 12.44 4.85 -3.46
N LEU A 41 12.28 5.12 -2.16
CA LEU A 41 12.84 6.32 -1.53
C LEU A 41 13.25 6.03 -0.08
N ALA A 42 14.45 6.48 0.29
CA ALA A 42 14.93 6.39 1.66
C ALA A 42 14.05 7.24 2.60
N ASN A 43 14.00 6.85 3.87
CA ASN A 43 13.27 7.58 4.92
C ASN A 43 11.76 7.72 4.69
N MET A 44 11.17 6.85 3.87
CA MET A 44 9.73 6.74 3.69
C MET A 44 9.30 5.30 3.88
N TRP A 45 8.33 5.06 4.76
CA TRP A 45 7.83 3.75 5.13
C TRP A 45 6.49 3.52 4.46
N LEU A 46 6.44 2.56 3.54
CA LEU A 46 5.22 2.04 2.97
C LEU A 46 4.46 1.27 4.05
N ARG A 47 3.20 1.65 4.25
CA ARG A 47 2.33 1.04 5.26
C ARG A 47 1.01 0.61 4.67
N LEU A 48 0.53 -0.55 5.12
CA LEU A 48 -0.78 -1.08 4.78
C LEU A 48 -1.51 -1.49 6.04
N TYR A 49 -2.77 -1.09 6.10
CA TYR A 49 -3.68 -1.35 7.20
C TYR A 49 -4.85 -2.20 6.71
N LYS A 50 -5.23 -3.20 7.51
CA LYS A 50 -6.49 -3.94 7.38
C LYS A 50 -7.34 -3.64 8.60
N ASN A 51 -8.48 -2.99 8.43
CA ASN A 51 -9.40 -2.63 9.52
C ASN A 51 -8.71 -1.89 10.69
N ALA A 52 -7.87 -0.90 10.35
CA ALA A 52 -7.05 -0.13 11.29
C ALA A 52 -5.90 -0.89 11.98
N ASP A 53 -5.71 -2.18 11.72
CA ASP A 53 -4.50 -2.91 12.14
C ASP A 53 -3.38 -2.74 11.11
N GLN A 54 -2.18 -2.37 11.58
CA GLN A 54 -1.02 -2.18 10.71
C GLN A 54 -0.35 -3.53 10.45
N ILE A 55 -0.43 -4.01 9.22
CA ILE A 55 0.08 -5.33 8.83
C ILE A 55 1.32 -5.27 7.93
N VAL A 56 1.62 -4.10 7.37
CA VAL A 56 2.87 -3.82 6.67
C VAL A 56 3.44 -2.51 7.21
N ASP A 57 4.72 -2.54 7.58
CA ASP A 57 5.54 -1.36 7.82
C ASP A 57 6.96 -1.63 7.30
N VAL A 58 7.26 -1.14 6.10
CA VAL A 58 8.54 -1.40 5.44
C VAL A 58 9.04 -0.15 4.73
N GLN A 59 10.35 0.10 4.75
CA GLN A 59 10.90 1.21 3.97
C GLN A 59 10.64 1.02 2.48
N SER A 60 10.15 2.07 1.82
CA SER A 60 9.83 2.08 0.40
C SER A 60 11.04 1.79 -0.49
N ILE A 61 12.26 2.07 0.01
CA ILE A 61 13.52 1.70 -0.66
C ILE A 61 13.67 0.19 -0.92
N ALA A 62 12.90 -0.67 -0.23
CA ALA A 62 12.88 -2.10 -0.50
C ALA A 62 12.31 -2.45 -1.90
N CYS A 63 11.47 -1.59 -2.47
CA CYS A 63 10.90 -1.77 -3.82
C CYS A 63 11.87 -1.26 -4.90
N THR A 64 12.93 -2.03 -5.17
CA THR A 64 13.98 -1.66 -6.14
C THR A 64 13.68 -2.15 -7.56
N ALA A 65 14.41 -1.68 -8.57
CA ALA A 65 14.26 -2.21 -9.93
C ALA A 65 14.47 -3.73 -10.03
N ALA A 66 15.35 -4.31 -9.19
CA ALA A 66 15.61 -5.75 -9.14
C ALA A 66 14.54 -6.52 -8.34
N LYS A 67 13.85 -5.86 -7.41
CA LYS A 67 12.76 -6.41 -6.59
C LYS A 67 11.64 -5.37 -6.46
N PRO A 68 10.87 -5.14 -7.53
CA PRO A 68 9.97 -3.99 -7.59
C PRO A 68 8.68 -4.19 -6.78
N VAL A 69 8.37 -5.44 -6.41
CA VAL A 69 7.12 -5.81 -5.75
C VAL A 69 7.43 -6.45 -4.40
N LEU A 70 6.82 -5.90 -3.36
CA LEU A 70 6.67 -6.58 -2.08
C LEU A 70 5.58 -7.64 -2.24
N ALA A 71 5.96 -8.91 -2.20
CA ALA A 71 5.02 -10.02 -2.31
C ALA A 71 4.11 -10.09 -1.07
N MET A 72 2.83 -10.39 -1.29
CA MET A 72 1.80 -10.46 -0.25
C MET A 72 0.95 -11.74 -0.38
N ASP A 73 0.32 -12.12 0.72
CA ASP A 73 -0.79 -13.08 0.72
C ASP A 73 -1.85 -12.59 1.72
N LEU A 74 -2.60 -11.57 1.32
CA LEU A 74 -3.60 -10.95 2.19
C LEU A 74 -5.01 -11.19 1.67
N PRO A 75 -5.80 -12.09 2.30
CA PRO A 75 -7.21 -12.26 1.99
C PRO A 75 -8.03 -11.06 2.49
N ILE A 76 -9.03 -10.67 1.70
CA ILE A 76 -9.95 -9.58 1.99
C ILE A 76 -11.37 -10.14 2.10
N ASP A 77 -11.93 -10.06 3.30
CA ASP A 77 -13.26 -10.52 3.66
C ASP A 77 -14.30 -9.40 3.50
N ILE A 78 -15.57 -9.76 3.47
CA ILE A 78 -16.67 -8.79 3.35
C ILE A 78 -16.63 -7.82 4.54
N GLY A 79 -16.65 -6.52 4.24
CA GLY A 79 -16.59 -5.47 5.26
C GLY A 79 -15.18 -5.00 5.60
N ASP A 80 -14.13 -5.71 5.12
CA ASP A 80 -12.76 -5.26 5.33
C ASP A 80 -12.49 -3.94 4.60
N VAL A 81 -11.70 -3.07 5.24
CA VAL A 81 -11.21 -1.82 4.67
C VAL A 81 -9.70 -1.86 4.64
N ILE A 82 -9.13 -1.71 3.43
CA ILE A 82 -7.70 -1.66 3.20
C ILE A 82 -7.27 -0.23 2.93
N ALA A 83 -6.49 0.31 3.84
CA ALA A 83 -5.84 1.60 3.69
C ALA A 83 -4.35 1.41 3.43
N ILE A 84 -3.79 2.27 2.58
CA ILE A 84 -2.38 2.22 2.22
C ILE A 84 -1.84 3.64 2.17
N GLY A 85 -0.55 3.77 2.42
CA GLY A 85 0.13 5.03 2.25
C GLY A 85 1.54 4.99 2.82
N PHE A 86 2.00 6.13 3.32
CA PHE A 86 3.37 6.26 3.79
C PHE A 86 3.47 7.04 5.09
N TYR A 87 4.38 6.61 5.94
CA TYR A 87 4.98 7.46 6.97
C TYR A 87 6.29 8.05 6.43
N ASN A 88 6.44 9.37 6.54
CA ASN A 88 7.65 10.06 6.12
C ASN A 88 8.46 10.48 7.36
N ASN A 89 9.72 10.08 7.40
CA ASN A 89 10.68 10.50 8.42
C ASN A 89 11.96 11.00 7.75
N GLY A 90 11.76 11.69 6.62
CA GLY A 90 12.79 12.42 5.91
C GLY A 90 12.33 13.86 5.68
N ALA A 91 13.28 14.78 5.66
CA ALA A 91 13.02 16.20 5.42
C ALA A 91 12.37 16.51 4.05
N ALA A 92 12.47 15.59 3.09
CA ALA A 92 11.88 15.76 1.77
C ALA A 92 10.36 15.55 1.82
N THR A 93 9.61 16.54 1.36
CA THR A 93 8.15 16.46 1.21
C THR A 93 7.78 16.22 -0.25
N THR A 94 7.07 15.12 -0.51
CA THR A 94 6.68 14.75 -1.87
C THR A 94 5.46 13.84 -1.85
N ALA A 95 4.68 13.86 -2.92
CA ALA A 95 3.62 12.88 -3.14
C ALA A 95 4.19 11.61 -3.78
N LYS A 96 3.66 10.44 -3.41
CA LYS A 96 4.08 9.15 -3.96
C LYS A 96 2.95 8.40 -4.60
N ASP A 97 3.31 7.60 -5.60
CA ASP A 97 2.43 6.61 -6.18
C ASP A 97 2.66 5.26 -5.47
N VAL A 98 1.57 4.60 -5.12
CA VAL A 98 1.57 3.22 -4.62
C VAL A 98 0.55 2.41 -5.40
N THR A 99 0.93 1.20 -5.79
CA THR A 99 0.08 0.29 -6.54
C THR A 99 -0.03 -1.03 -5.81
N ILE A 100 -1.26 -1.55 -5.67
CA ILE A 100 -1.51 -2.91 -5.22
C ILE A 100 -1.83 -3.80 -6.42
N ALA A 101 -1.30 -5.01 -6.40
CA ALA A 101 -1.71 -6.12 -7.25
C ALA A 101 -2.64 -7.02 -6.42
N TYR A 102 -3.83 -7.33 -6.95
CA TYR A 102 -4.81 -8.15 -6.27
C TYR A 102 -5.52 -9.10 -7.24
N GLU A 103 -5.86 -10.28 -6.75
CA GLU A 103 -6.69 -11.23 -7.47
C GLU A 103 -8.14 -11.06 -7.06
N GLU A 104 -9.05 -11.09 -8.04
CA GLU A 104 -10.49 -11.24 -7.81
C GLU A 104 -10.93 -12.61 -8.31
N LYS A 105 -11.59 -13.38 -7.44
CA LYS A 105 -12.15 -14.70 -7.72
C LYS A 105 -13.67 -14.65 -7.72
#